data_AF-A0A3D1ZCB6-F1
#
_entry.id   AF-A0A3D1ZCB6-F1
#
_cell.length_a   1.000
_cell.length_b   1.000
_cell.length_c   1.000
_cell.angle_alpha   90.00
_cell.angle_beta   90.00
_cell.angle_gamma   90.00
#
_symmetry.space_group_name_H-M   'P 1'
#
loop_
_entity.id
_entity.type
_entity.pdbx_description
1 polymer ?
#
loop_
_entity_poly.entity_id
_entity_poly.type
_entity_poly.pdbx_seq_one_letter_code
_entity_poly.pdbx_strand_id
1 'polypeptide(L)'
;PGLKGIVYPGAETSADIEEADSILSELETGRGIASGVLQIIALIDSGTGVWNIREIVTASPRVCSSGLDELNLCRNMGIIPYADFDPFVYAKGRIVVETRAAKVQPIGISHPYGVLPQFDDADEIYQQALRGKNLGFAGAICPDPSWVAQCNTAFAPPADRLEFFRETRRLFAEGVARGTAAVPYPGTTMMIDVPVDENARVNLELWELCAAREAEKAKAIEKQESTMA
;
A
#
# COMPACT_ATOMS: atom_id res chain seq x y z
N PRO A 1 -4.82 -17.57 -18.28
CA PRO A 1 -5.21 -16.17 -18.60
C PRO A 1 -5.93 -15.53 -17.39
N GLY A 2 -5.44 -14.39 -16.89
CA GLY A 2 -6.06 -13.68 -15.76
C GLY A 2 -5.19 -13.56 -14.49
N LEU A 3 -4.17 -14.41 -14.34
CA LEU A 3 -3.19 -14.27 -13.26
C LEU A 3 -2.34 -13.01 -13.47
N LYS A 4 -2.15 -12.23 -12.39
CA LYS A 4 -1.34 -10.99 -12.41
C LYS A 4 -0.01 -11.13 -11.65
N GLY A 5 0.11 -12.15 -10.80
CA GLY A 5 1.26 -12.34 -9.95
C GLY A 5 1.00 -13.38 -8.88
N ILE A 6 1.95 -13.51 -7.96
CA ILE A 6 1.89 -14.41 -6.82
C ILE A 6 2.11 -13.65 -5.52
N VAL A 7 1.66 -14.24 -4.42
CA VAL A 7 2.08 -13.86 -3.07
C VAL A 7 3.14 -14.88 -2.64
N TYR A 8 4.33 -14.41 -2.29
CA TYR A 8 5.44 -15.23 -1.79
C TYR A 8 5.50 -15.08 -0.27
N PRO A 9 5.07 -16.09 0.52
CA PRO A 9 5.15 -16.05 1.97
C PRO A 9 6.55 -16.38 2.47
N GLY A 10 6.92 -15.86 3.64
CA GLY A 10 8.12 -16.25 4.38
C GLY A 10 9.44 -15.98 3.66
N ALA A 11 9.55 -14.86 2.95
CA ALA A 11 10.82 -14.45 2.40
C ALA A 11 11.81 -14.09 3.52
N GLU A 12 12.99 -14.70 3.53
CA GLU A 12 14.06 -14.45 4.50
C GLU A 12 15.30 -13.83 3.86
N THR A 13 15.55 -14.04 2.58
CA THR A 13 16.74 -13.59 1.84
C THR A 13 16.41 -13.16 0.41
N SER A 14 17.34 -12.49 -0.28
CA SER A 14 17.15 -12.20 -1.71
C SER A 14 17.02 -13.46 -2.57
N ALA A 15 17.71 -14.54 -2.19
CA ALA A 15 17.72 -15.81 -2.93
C ALA A 15 16.31 -16.42 -3.07
N ASP A 16 15.47 -16.27 -2.03
CA ASP A 16 14.07 -16.71 -2.06
C ASP A 16 13.28 -16.04 -3.20
N ILE A 17 13.50 -14.74 -3.40
CA ILE A 17 12.82 -13.96 -4.42
C ILE A 17 13.44 -14.18 -5.81
N GLU A 18 14.76 -14.32 -5.88
CA GLU A 18 15.47 -14.63 -7.13
C GLU A 18 15.07 -16.00 -7.69
N GLU A 19 14.89 -17.00 -6.82
CA GLU A 19 14.37 -18.32 -7.21
C GLU A 19 12.94 -18.21 -7.76
N ALA A 20 12.05 -17.49 -7.06
CA ALA A 20 10.69 -17.26 -7.52
C ALA A 20 10.65 -16.53 -8.88
N ASP A 21 11.50 -15.53 -9.08
CA ASP A 21 11.64 -14.81 -10.37
C ASP A 21 12.08 -15.75 -11.49
N SER A 22 13.09 -16.60 -11.25
CA SER A 22 13.57 -17.58 -12.23
C SER A 22 12.44 -18.54 -12.66
N ILE A 23 11.70 -19.09 -11.69
CA ILE A 23 10.58 -20.00 -11.95
C ILE A 23 9.48 -19.28 -12.75
N LEU A 24 9.13 -18.06 -12.38
CA LEU A 24 8.12 -17.27 -13.11
C LEU A 24 8.57 -16.98 -14.54
N SER A 25 9.85 -16.65 -14.75
CA SER A 25 10.42 -16.35 -16.06
C SER A 25 10.41 -17.57 -16.99
N GLU A 26 10.73 -18.75 -16.47
CA GLU A 26 10.63 -20.02 -17.21
C GLU A 26 9.17 -20.33 -17.59
N LEU A 27 8.24 -20.18 -16.64
CA LEU A 27 6.81 -20.42 -16.87
C LEU A 27 6.20 -19.44 -17.86
N GLU A 28 6.60 -18.17 -17.83
CA GLU A 28 6.19 -17.16 -18.81
C GLU A 28 6.67 -17.55 -20.21
N THR A 29 7.97 -17.85 -20.33
CA THR A 29 8.60 -18.26 -21.60
C THR A 29 7.94 -19.49 -22.19
N GLY A 30 7.77 -20.55 -21.38
CA GLY A 30 7.15 -21.80 -21.81
C GLY A 30 5.67 -21.67 -22.20
N ARG A 31 5.01 -20.57 -21.81
CA ARG A 31 3.59 -20.30 -22.12
C ARG A 31 3.40 -19.16 -23.13
N GLY A 32 4.48 -18.61 -23.69
CA GLY A 32 4.43 -17.49 -24.63
C GLY A 32 3.90 -16.19 -24.01
N ILE A 33 4.05 -16.04 -22.69
CA ILE A 33 3.70 -14.82 -21.95
C ILE A 33 4.92 -13.88 -22.02
N ALA A 34 4.68 -12.58 -22.18
CA ALA A 34 5.75 -11.60 -22.15
C ALA A 34 6.54 -11.68 -20.83
N SER A 35 7.87 -11.64 -20.92
CA SER A 35 8.74 -11.71 -19.76
C SER A 35 8.51 -10.52 -18.83
N GLY A 36 8.47 -10.77 -17.52
CA GLY A 36 8.40 -9.74 -16.49
C GLY A 36 6.98 -9.27 -16.13
N VAL A 37 5.93 -9.86 -16.71
CA VAL A 37 4.56 -9.37 -16.49
C VAL A 37 3.95 -9.84 -15.17
N LEU A 38 4.28 -11.05 -14.71
CA LEU A 38 3.82 -11.56 -13.42
C LEU A 38 4.58 -10.87 -12.30
N GLN A 39 3.83 -10.31 -11.35
CA GLN A 39 4.37 -9.60 -10.19
C GLN A 39 4.50 -10.50 -8.95
N ILE A 40 5.23 -10.05 -7.95
CA ILE A 40 5.44 -10.72 -6.67
C ILE A 40 5.02 -9.76 -5.54
N ILE A 41 4.19 -10.25 -4.63
CA ILE A 41 3.97 -9.65 -3.31
C ILE A 41 4.79 -10.47 -2.31
N ALA A 42 5.85 -9.91 -1.74
CA ALA A 42 6.71 -10.62 -0.79
C ALA A 42 6.23 -10.37 0.65
N LEU A 43 5.86 -11.42 1.37
CA LEU A 43 5.50 -11.32 2.78
C LEU A 43 6.66 -11.72 3.67
N ILE A 44 6.89 -10.90 4.69
CA ILE A 44 7.96 -11.04 5.67
C ILE A 44 7.37 -11.57 6.96
N ASP A 45 7.86 -12.71 7.42
CA ASP A 45 7.21 -13.43 8.52
C ASP A 45 8.18 -14.03 9.55
N SER A 46 9.43 -13.63 9.48
CA SER A 46 10.49 -14.02 10.41
C SER A 46 11.39 -12.86 10.83
N GLY A 47 12.09 -13.02 11.96
CA GLY A 47 13.10 -12.05 12.39
C GLY A 47 14.23 -11.88 11.37
N THR A 48 14.63 -12.97 10.70
CA THR A 48 15.58 -12.94 9.58
C THR A 48 15.04 -12.11 8.42
N GLY A 49 13.80 -12.36 8.00
CA GLY A 49 13.15 -11.59 6.94
C GLY A 49 13.03 -10.11 7.31
N VAL A 50 12.69 -9.77 8.55
CA VAL A 50 12.68 -8.38 9.04
C VAL A 50 14.08 -7.77 8.99
N TRP A 51 15.13 -8.55 9.31
CA TRP A 51 16.51 -8.12 9.20
C TRP A 51 16.94 -7.87 7.74
N ASN A 52 16.33 -8.58 6.80
CA ASN A 52 16.71 -8.62 5.39
C ASN A 52 15.72 -7.92 4.44
N ILE A 53 14.77 -7.13 4.95
CA ILE A 53 13.73 -6.49 4.11
C ILE A 53 14.31 -5.81 2.87
N ARG A 54 15.40 -5.04 3.01
CA ARG A 54 16.00 -4.29 1.90
C ARG A 54 16.46 -5.20 0.76
N GLU A 55 17.16 -6.30 1.05
CA GLU A 55 17.63 -7.24 0.04
C GLU A 55 16.45 -7.97 -0.61
N ILE A 56 15.46 -8.40 0.18
CA ILE A 56 14.26 -9.08 -0.32
C ILE A 56 13.48 -8.20 -1.30
N VAL A 57 13.16 -6.95 -0.92
CA VAL A 57 12.31 -6.07 -1.73
C VAL A 57 13.03 -5.50 -2.95
N THR A 58 14.35 -5.65 -3.05
CA THR A 58 15.14 -5.22 -4.22
C THR A 58 15.67 -6.36 -5.08
N ALA A 59 15.46 -7.61 -4.65
CA ALA A 59 15.96 -8.81 -5.31
C ALA A 59 15.43 -9.02 -6.74
N SER A 60 14.22 -8.53 -7.04
CA SER A 60 13.63 -8.64 -8.37
C SER A 60 12.77 -7.42 -8.72
N PRO A 61 12.79 -6.96 -10.00
CA PRO A 61 11.87 -5.93 -10.48
C PRO A 61 10.40 -6.38 -10.46
N ARG A 62 10.12 -7.68 -10.26
CA ARG A 62 8.75 -8.20 -10.10
C ARG A 62 8.13 -7.87 -8.75
N VAL A 63 8.94 -7.54 -7.73
CA VAL A 63 8.40 -7.23 -6.40
C VAL A 63 7.63 -5.91 -6.48
N CYS A 64 6.31 -5.99 -6.47
CA CYS A 64 5.44 -4.82 -6.58
C CYS A 64 4.95 -4.33 -5.22
N SER A 65 4.89 -5.22 -4.23
CA SER A 65 4.40 -4.94 -2.89
C SER A 65 5.08 -5.82 -1.85
N SER A 66 5.16 -5.34 -0.61
CA SER A 66 5.61 -6.15 0.52
C SER A 66 4.93 -5.74 1.83
N GLY A 67 4.73 -6.71 2.72
CA GLY A 67 4.06 -6.54 4.01
C GLY A 67 4.53 -7.57 5.02
N LEU A 68 4.10 -7.41 6.26
CA LEU A 68 4.33 -8.40 7.31
C LEU A 68 3.20 -9.44 7.31
N ASP A 69 3.54 -10.72 7.46
CA ASP A 69 2.63 -11.70 8.03
C ASP A 69 2.87 -11.74 9.53
N GLU A 70 2.09 -10.94 10.25
CA GLU A 70 2.28 -10.69 11.68
C GLU A 70 2.06 -11.94 12.54
N LEU A 71 1.16 -12.84 12.13
CA LEU A 71 0.86 -14.05 12.89
C LEU A 71 2.01 -15.06 12.80
N ASN A 72 2.57 -15.26 11.61
CA ASN A 72 3.76 -16.09 11.44
C ASN A 72 4.99 -15.45 12.10
N LEU A 73 5.11 -14.12 12.06
CA LEU A 73 6.15 -13.38 12.77
C LEU A 73 6.05 -13.55 14.28
N CYS A 74 4.84 -13.58 14.83
CA CYS A 74 4.60 -13.93 16.24
C CYS A 74 5.14 -15.33 16.56
N ARG A 75 4.81 -16.33 15.73
CA ARG A 75 5.32 -17.70 15.88
C ARG A 75 6.84 -17.76 15.82
N ASN A 76 7.46 -17.05 14.87
CA ASN A 76 8.90 -17.04 14.68
C ASN A 76 9.66 -16.41 15.85
N MET A 77 9.15 -15.30 16.38
CA MET A 77 9.83 -14.51 17.43
C MET A 77 9.36 -14.83 18.86
N GLY A 78 8.44 -15.79 19.04
CA GLY A 78 7.90 -16.15 20.35
C GLY A 78 7.03 -15.07 20.99
N ILE A 79 6.37 -14.26 20.17
CA ILE A 79 5.51 -13.16 20.64
C ILE A 79 4.10 -13.69 20.92
N ILE A 80 3.56 -13.32 22.08
CA ILE A 80 2.13 -13.47 22.38
C ILE A 80 1.49 -12.10 22.13
N PRO A 81 0.64 -11.95 21.09
CA PRO A 81 0.06 -10.66 20.77
C PRO A 81 -1.08 -10.30 21.72
N TYR A 82 -1.02 -9.08 22.28
CA TYR A 82 -2.10 -8.48 23.07
C TYR A 82 -2.54 -7.17 22.42
N ALA A 83 -3.83 -6.84 22.46
CA ALA A 83 -4.36 -5.66 21.76
C ALA A 83 -3.79 -4.31 22.25
N ASP A 84 -3.34 -4.25 23.50
CA ASP A 84 -2.87 -3.04 24.18
C ASP A 84 -1.39 -2.72 23.94
N PHE A 85 -0.62 -3.64 23.34
CA PHE A 85 0.78 -3.45 23.02
C PHE A 85 1.08 -3.91 21.59
N ASP A 86 1.55 -3.00 20.73
CA ASP A 86 2.00 -3.33 19.38
C ASP A 86 3.46 -3.81 19.41
N PRO A 87 3.73 -5.12 19.21
CA PRO A 87 5.09 -5.64 19.22
C PRO A 87 5.83 -5.39 17.90
N PHE A 88 5.16 -4.88 16.87
CA PHE A 88 5.66 -4.77 15.50
C PHE A 88 6.11 -3.36 15.12
N VAL A 89 6.17 -2.42 16.05
CA VAL A 89 6.54 -1.00 15.79
C VAL A 89 7.81 -0.89 14.95
N TYR A 90 8.86 -1.64 15.30
CA TYR A 90 10.11 -1.66 14.51
C TYR A 90 9.91 -2.27 13.12
N ALA A 91 9.28 -3.45 13.04
CA ALA A 91 9.11 -4.17 11.78
C ALA A 91 8.23 -3.38 10.79
N LYS A 92 7.15 -2.76 11.25
CA LYS A 92 6.25 -1.90 10.46
C LYS A 92 6.95 -0.64 9.98
N GLY A 93 7.68 0.05 10.86
CA GLY A 93 8.46 1.22 10.47
C GLY A 93 9.51 0.88 9.42
N ARG A 94 10.25 -0.22 9.63
CA ARG A 94 11.29 -0.67 8.72
C ARG A 94 10.72 -1.05 7.34
N ILE A 95 9.67 -1.86 7.29
CA ILE A 95 9.12 -2.31 6.00
C ILE A 95 8.57 -1.15 5.19
N VAL A 96 7.92 -0.16 5.83
CA VAL A 96 7.46 1.06 5.15
C VAL A 96 8.63 1.84 4.54
N VAL A 97 9.70 2.06 5.30
CA VAL A 97 10.87 2.82 4.80
C VAL A 97 11.55 2.11 3.64
N GLU A 98 11.85 0.82 3.79
CA GLU A 98 12.63 0.05 2.83
C GLU A 98 11.88 -0.18 1.51
N THR A 99 10.57 -0.47 1.58
CA THR A 99 9.72 -0.62 0.39
C THR A 99 9.58 0.70 -0.37
N ARG A 100 9.29 1.81 0.33
CA ARG A 100 9.21 3.14 -0.30
C ARG A 100 10.53 3.53 -0.96
N ALA A 101 11.66 3.29 -0.29
CA ALA A 101 12.99 3.51 -0.85
C ALA A 101 13.27 2.64 -2.09
N ALA A 102 12.69 1.46 -2.16
CA ALA A 102 12.74 0.55 -3.32
C ALA A 102 11.67 0.82 -4.39
N LYS A 103 10.77 1.81 -4.19
CA LYS A 103 9.57 2.03 -5.03
C LYS A 103 8.61 0.83 -5.07
N VAL A 104 8.64 0.00 -4.03
CA VAL A 104 7.71 -1.10 -3.76
C VAL A 104 6.57 -0.59 -2.88
N GLN A 105 5.35 -1.08 -3.08
CA GLN A 105 4.20 -0.67 -2.26
C GLN A 105 4.25 -1.34 -0.87
N PRO A 106 4.31 -0.57 0.24
CA PRO A 106 4.11 -1.15 1.57
C PRO A 106 2.63 -1.51 1.75
N ILE A 107 2.35 -2.74 2.16
CA ILE A 107 1.00 -3.17 2.57
C ILE A 107 0.99 -3.62 4.03
N GLY A 108 -0.07 -3.27 4.74
CA GLY A 108 -0.22 -3.56 6.16
C GLY A 108 -1.38 -2.83 6.80
N ILE A 109 -1.72 -3.24 8.02
CA ILE A 109 -2.76 -2.64 8.85
C ILE A 109 -2.19 -2.34 10.25
N SER A 110 -2.84 -1.48 11.03
CA SER A 110 -2.41 -1.29 12.42
C SER A 110 -2.69 -2.52 13.29
N HIS A 111 -1.88 -2.67 14.34
CA HIS A 111 -2.12 -3.66 15.37
C HIS A 111 -3.43 -3.33 16.13
N PRO A 112 -4.25 -4.33 16.52
CA PRO A 112 -3.98 -5.77 16.46
C PRO A 112 -4.50 -6.49 15.22
N TYR A 113 -4.96 -5.78 14.18
CA TYR A 113 -5.78 -6.39 13.13
C TYR A 113 -5.03 -7.39 12.24
N GLY A 114 -3.71 -7.31 12.12
CA GLY A 114 -2.92 -8.30 11.37
C GLY A 114 -2.75 -9.63 12.11
N VAL A 115 -3.04 -9.69 13.43
CA VAL A 115 -2.96 -10.91 14.26
C VAL A 115 -4.29 -11.35 14.84
N LEU A 116 -5.18 -10.41 15.14
CA LEU A 116 -6.50 -10.61 15.74
C LEU A 116 -7.55 -9.88 14.89
N PRO A 117 -7.83 -10.35 13.67
CA PRO A 117 -8.78 -9.69 12.78
C PRO A 117 -10.21 -9.76 13.33
N GLN A 118 -10.96 -8.66 13.17
CA GLN A 118 -12.40 -8.59 13.41
C GLN A 118 -13.13 -8.33 12.08
N PHE A 119 -14.39 -8.73 11.96
CA PHE A 119 -15.12 -8.74 10.68
C PHE A 119 -16.50 -8.08 10.73
N ASP A 120 -17.02 -7.82 11.93
CA ASP A 120 -18.38 -7.39 12.20
C ASP A 120 -18.51 -5.88 12.48
N ASP A 121 -17.40 -5.18 12.73
CA ASP A 121 -17.37 -3.75 12.99
C ASP A 121 -16.69 -2.97 11.84
N ALA A 122 -17.52 -2.41 10.96
CA ALA A 122 -17.08 -1.61 9.82
C ALA A 122 -16.28 -0.36 10.22
N ASP A 123 -16.68 0.31 11.31
CA ASP A 123 -16.04 1.54 11.76
C ASP A 123 -14.66 1.23 12.31
N GLU A 124 -14.53 0.19 13.13
CA GLU A 124 -13.24 -0.22 13.67
C GLU A 124 -12.29 -0.69 12.54
N ILE A 125 -12.76 -1.46 11.56
CA ILE A 125 -11.94 -1.83 10.38
C ILE A 125 -11.43 -0.58 9.66
N TYR A 126 -12.30 0.40 9.42
CA TYR A 126 -11.90 1.66 8.79
C TYR A 126 -10.85 2.40 9.62
N GLN A 127 -11.03 2.52 10.94
CA GLN A 127 -10.08 3.19 11.81
C GLN A 127 -8.71 2.51 11.81
N GLN A 128 -8.67 1.18 11.77
CA GLN A 128 -7.44 0.40 11.75
C GLN A 128 -6.72 0.51 10.40
N ALA A 129 -7.47 0.48 9.29
CA ALA A 129 -6.92 0.76 7.98
C ALA A 129 -6.36 2.20 7.88
N LEU A 130 -7.07 3.19 8.45
CA LEU A 130 -6.65 4.60 8.46
C LEU A 130 -5.38 4.79 9.30
N ARG A 131 -5.27 4.13 10.45
CA ARG A 131 -4.04 4.09 11.25
C ARG A 131 -2.89 3.44 10.47
N GLY A 132 -3.16 2.34 9.75
CA GLY A 132 -2.20 1.73 8.83
C GLY A 132 -1.70 2.69 7.75
N LYS A 133 -2.60 3.43 7.09
CA LYS A 133 -2.24 4.50 6.16
C LYS A 133 -1.36 5.57 6.81
N ASN A 134 -1.70 6.00 8.02
CA ASN A 134 -0.94 7.02 8.75
C ASN A 134 0.46 6.55 9.15
N LEU A 135 0.68 5.23 9.30
CA LEU A 135 2.01 4.64 9.45
C LEU A 135 2.83 4.63 8.14
N GLY A 136 2.18 4.83 6.98
CA GLY A 136 2.81 4.93 5.67
C GLY A 136 2.49 3.78 4.70
N PHE A 137 1.67 2.81 5.12
CA PHE A 137 1.16 1.76 4.25
C PHE A 137 0.29 2.33 3.11
N ALA A 138 0.31 1.67 1.96
CA ALA A 138 -0.43 2.05 0.75
C ALA A 138 -1.68 1.20 0.52
N GLY A 139 -1.88 0.14 1.30
CA GLY A 139 -3.01 -0.76 1.24
C GLY A 139 -2.91 -1.83 2.33
N ALA A 140 -3.87 -2.74 2.38
CA ALA A 140 -3.88 -3.86 3.33
C ALA A 140 -4.35 -5.14 2.64
N ILE A 141 -3.92 -6.29 3.18
CA ILE A 141 -4.49 -7.60 2.83
C ILE A 141 -5.84 -7.69 3.56
N CYS A 142 -6.90 -7.97 2.80
CA CYS A 142 -8.25 -8.15 3.34
C CYS A 142 -8.52 -9.65 3.51
N PRO A 143 -8.51 -10.20 4.74
CA PRO A 143 -8.81 -11.61 4.99
C PRO A 143 -10.28 -11.97 4.74
N ASP A 144 -11.17 -10.97 4.76
CA ASP A 144 -12.61 -11.13 4.52
C ASP A 144 -13.14 -10.00 3.62
N PRO A 145 -14.16 -10.25 2.77
CA PRO A 145 -14.78 -9.21 1.93
C PRO A 145 -15.30 -8.00 2.70
N SER A 146 -15.70 -8.16 3.98
CA SER A 146 -16.14 -7.07 4.87
C SER A 146 -15.10 -5.97 5.05
N TRP A 147 -13.82 -6.23 4.79
CA TRP A 147 -12.75 -5.23 4.93
C TRP A 147 -12.61 -4.34 3.69
N VAL A 148 -13.08 -4.79 2.54
CA VAL A 148 -12.68 -4.23 1.25
C VAL A 148 -13.14 -2.78 1.10
N ALA A 149 -14.39 -2.46 1.44
CA ALA A 149 -14.91 -1.10 1.27
C ALA A 149 -14.26 -0.10 2.24
N GLN A 150 -14.04 -0.53 3.48
CA GLN A 150 -13.48 0.22 4.59
C GLN A 150 -12.00 0.50 4.34
N CYS A 151 -11.25 -0.52 3.93
CA CYS A 151 -9.85 -0.37 3.52
C CYS A 151 -9.73 0.56 2.31
N ASN A 152 -10.51 0.35 1.25
CA ASN A 152 -10.46 1.23 0.07
C ASN A 152 -10.73 2.70 0.46
N THR A 153 -11.73 2.94 1.32
CA THR A 153 -12.07 4.29 1.80
C THR A 153 -10.94 4.89 2.63
N ALA A 154 -10.37 4.13 3.57
CA ALA A 154 -9.29 4.61 4.43
C ALA A 154 -8.01 4.92 3.63
N PHE A 155 -7.64 4.06 2.68
CA PHE A 155 -6.42 4.23 1.87
C PHE A 155 -6.57 5.33 0.80
N ALA A 156 -7.78 5.65 0.34
CA ALA A 156 -8.01 6.76 -0.60
C ALA A 156 -7.74 8.15 0.01
N PRO A 157 -7.26 9.14 -0.77
CA PRO A 157 -7.14 10.52 -0.31
C PRO A 157 -8.48 11.04 0.24
N PRO A 158 -8.49 11.70 1.40
CA PRO A 158 -9.73 12.08 2.05
C PRO A 158 -10.43 13.20 1.27
N ALA A 159 -11.74 13.02 1.03
CA ALA A 159 -12.52 13.87 0.13
C ALA A 159 -12.59 15.34 0.60
N ASP A 160 -12.59 15.57 1.91
CA ASP A 160 -12.57 16.89 2.55
C ASP A 160 -11.26 17.67 2.31
N ARG A 161 -10.19 17.01 1.86
CA ARG A 161 -8.90 17.63 1.52
C ARG A 161 -8.71 17.88 0.02
N LEU A 162 -9.64 17.46 -0.83
CA LEU A 162 -9.50 17.59 -2.28
C LEU A 162 -9.36 19.05 -2.72
N GLU A 163 -10.23 19.92 -2.22
CA GLU A 163 -10.19 21.35 -2.58
C GLU A 163 -8.92 22.02 -2.04
N PHE A 164 -8.49 21.64 -0.83
CA PHE A 164 -7.22 22.09 -0.27
C PHE A 164 -6.04 21.75 -1.19
N PHE A 165 -5.96 20.52 -1.73
CA PHE A 165 -4.88 20.14 -2.63
C PHE A 165 -4.95 20.89 -3.96
N ARG A 166 -6.14 21.08 -4.54
CA ARG A 166 -6.31 21.86 -5.78
C ARG A 166 -5.89 23.31 -5.60
N GLU A 167 -6.33 23.93 -4.52
CA GLU A 167 -6.00 25.32 -4.21
C GLU A 167 -4.50 25.48 -3.92
N THR A 168 -3.91 24.52 -3.22
CA THR A 168 -2.46 24.48 -2.97
C THR A 168 -1.66 24.51 -4.28
N ARG A 169 -2.02 23.65 -5.25
CA ARG A 169 -1.38 23.60 -6.58
C ARG A 169 -1.52 24.92 -7.34
N ARG A 170 -2.72 25.51 -7.31
CA ARG A 170 -3.02 26.77 -8.00
C ARG A 170 -2.19 27.91 -7.41
N LEU A 171 -2.22 28.08 -6.10
CA LEU A 171 -1.50 29.14 -5.39
C LEU A 171 0.01 29.02 -5.57
N PHE A 172 0.55 27.81 -5.48
CA PHE A 172 1.99 27.59 -5.69
C PHE A 172 2.43 27.95 -7.11
N ALA A 173 1.67 27.53 -8.13
CA ALA A 173 1.95 27.88 -9.52
C ALA A 173 1.93 29.41 -9.76
N GLU A 174 0.99 30.13 -9.14
CA GLU A 174 0.95 31.60 -9.18
C GLU A 174 2.13 32.26 -8.45
N GLY A 175 2.60 31.66 -7.35
CA GLY A 175 3.84 32.06 -6.67
C GLY A 175 5.05 31.93 -7.58
N VAL A 176 5.23 30.75 -8.18
CA VAL A 176 6.35 30.46 -9.08
C VAL A 176 6.35 31.41 -10.27
N ALA A 177 5.19 31.68 -10.87
CA ALA A 177 5.06 32.64 -11.98
C ALA A 177 5.45 34.09 -11.59
N ARG A 178 5.33 34.44 -10.31
CA ARG A 178 5.77 35.73 -9.74
C ARG A 178 7.21 35.72 -9.23
N GLY A 179 7.93 34.59 -9.38
CA GLY A 179 9.32 34.44 -8.96
C GLY A 179 9.51 34.06 -7.48
N THR A 180 8.48 33.53 -6.80
CA THR A 180 8.61 33.04 -5.42
C THR A 180 8.35 31.53 -5.33
N ALA A 181 9.14 30.82 -4.52
CA ALA A 181 8.97 29.39 -4.25
C ALA A 181 8.34 29.10 -2.89
N ALA A 182 7.73 30.13 -2.28
CA ALA A 182 6.96 30.05 -1.04
C ALA A 182 5.84 31.08 -1.09
N VAL A 183 4.60 30.66 -0.84
CA VAL A 183 3.42 31.54 -0.80
C VAL A 183 2.51 31.20 0.38
N PRO A 184 1.83 32.18 1.00
CA PRO A 184 0.91 31.90 2.11
C PRO A 184 -0.38 31.22 1.62
N TYR A 185 -0.90 30.27 2.39
CA TYR A 185 -2.25 29.73 2.19
C TYR A 185 -3.28 30.66 2.86
N PRO A 186 -4.26 31.23 2.12
CA PRO A 186 -5.19 32.23 2.63
C PRO A 186 -5.91 31.82 3.91
N GLY A 187 -5.98 32.74 4.88
CA GLY A 187 -6.71 32.52 6.14
C GLY A 187 -6.01 31.60 7.14
N THR A 188 -4.75 31.21 6.89
CA THR A 188 -3.97 30.33 7.77
C THR A 188 -2.56 30.87 8.01
N THR A 189 -1.83 30.28 8.95
CA THR A 189 -0.39 30.51 9.13
C THR A 189 0.48 29.60 8.25
N MET A 190 -0.14 28.78 7.40
CA MET A 190 0.56 27.79 6.57
C MET A 190 1.20 28.47 5.36
N MET A 191 2.45 28.08 5.07
CA MET A 191 3.14 28.40 3.83
C MET A 191 3.08 27.20 2.89
N ILE A 192 2.93 27.46 1.60
CA ILE A 192 3.04 26.50 0.52
C ILE A 192 4.44 26.65 -0.08
N ASP A 193 5.28 25.64 0.13
CA ASP A 193 6.59 25.46 -0.49
C ASP A 193 6.60 24.19 -1.35
N VAL A 194 7.76 23.83 -1.92
CA VAL A 194 7.88 22.68 -2.84
C VAL A 194 7.38 21.37 -2.21
N PRO A 195 7.74 20.99 -0.97
CA PRO A 195 7.20 19.77 -0.34
C PRO A 195 5.67 19.77 -0.20
N VAL A 196 5.06 20.89 0.18
CA VAL A 196 3.59 20.99 0.32
C VAL A 196 2.90 20.87 -1.04
N ASP A 197 3.46 21.51 -2.07
CA ASP A 197 2.97 21.44 -3.45
C ASP A 197 3.09 20.03 -4.06
N GLU A 198 4.22 19.36 -3.85
CA GLU A 198 4.44 17.98 -4.29
C GLU A 198 3.53 16.99 -3.55
N ASN A 199 3.29 17.20 -2.25
CA ASN A 199 2.33 16.40 -1.50
C ASN A 199 0.92 16.54 -2.07
N ALA A 200 0.50 17.77 -2.43
CA ALA A 200 -0.78 18.01 -3.07
C ALA A 200 -0.86 17.31 -4.44
N ARG A 201 0.21 17.37 -5.26
CA ARG A 201 0.27 16.68 -6.55
C ARG A 201 0.08 15.18 -6.40
N VAL A 202 0.86 14.53 -5.53
CA VAL A 202 0.79 13.08 -5.32
C VAL A 202 -0.59 12.63 -4.83
N ASN A 203 -1.24 13.41 -3.96
CA ASN A 203 -2.58 13.07 -3.48
C ASN A 203 -3.65 13.25 -4.57
N LEU A 204 -3.54 14.25 -5.44
CA LEU A 204 -4.46 14.43 -6.56
C LEU A 204 -4.31 13.29 -7.59
N GLU A 205 -3.08 12.90 -7.91
CA GLU A 205 -2.81 11.75 -8.80
C GLU A 205 -3.41 10.45 -8.23
N LEU A 206 -3.22 10.20 -6.93
CA LEU A 206 -3.84 9.05 -6.28
C LEU A 206 -5.36 9.12 -6.29
N TRP A 207 -5.94 10.32 -6.11
CA TRP A 207 -7.40 10.50 -6.16
C TRP A 207 -7.96 10.13 -7.55
N GLU A 208 -7.29 10.55 -8.63
CA GLU A 208 -7.67 10.19 -10.00
C GLU A 208 -7.58 8.68 -10.24
N LEU A 209 -6.53 8.03 -9.75
CA LEU A 209 -6.38 6.57 -9.83
C LEU A 209 -7.49 5.83 -9.08
N CYS A 210 -7.82 6.28 -7.87
CA CYS A 210 -8.93 5.73 -7.10
C CYS A 210 -10.26 5.92 -7.82
N ALA A 211 -10.55 7.12 -8.33
CA ALA A 211 -11.79 7.42 -9.05
C ALA A 211 -11.93 6.57 -10.33
N ALA A 212 -10.84 6.40 -11.08
CA ALA A 212 -10.82 5.53 -12.26
C ALA A 212 -11.13 4.07 -11.87
N ARG A 213 -10.54 3.58 -10.77
CA ARG A 213 -10.78 2.21 -10.29
C ARG A 213 -12.20 2.00 -9.81
N GLU A 214 -12.80 2.96 -9.12
CA GLU A 214 -14.22 2.89 -8.72
C GLU A 214 -15.16 2.90 -9.93
N ALA A 215 -14.85 3.69 -10.97
CA ALA A 215 -15.61 3.67 -12.21
C ALA A 215 -15.50 2.31 -12.95
N GLU A 216 -14.34 1.65 -12.92
CA GLU A 216 -14.19 0.28 -13.45
C GLU A 216 -15.02 -0.73 -12.66
N LYS A 217 -15.02 -0.65 -11.32
CA LYS A 217 -15.81 -1.53 -10.45
C LYS A 217 -17.31 -1.37 -10.72
N ALA A 218 -17.81 -0.13 -10.79
CA ALA A 218 -19.21 0.15 -11.07
C ALA A 218 -19.66 -0.48 -12.40
N LYS A 219 -18.88 -0.28 -13.48
CA LYS A 219 -19.16 -0.90 -14.79
C LYS A 219 -19.15 -2.43 -14.75
N ALA A 220 -18.26 -3.03 -13.97
CA ALA A 220 -18.19 -4.49 -13.83
C ALA A 220 -19.42 -5.05 -13.09
N ILE A 221 -19.90 -4.36 -12.05
CA ILE A 221 -21.11 -4.73 -11.30
C ILE A 221 -22.35 -4.62 -12.20
N GLU A 222 -22.52 -3.50 -12.91
CA GLU A 222 -23.64 -3.32 -13.87
C GLU A 222 -23.66 -4.42 -14.95
N LYS A 223 -22.48 -4.79 -15.47
CA LYS A 223 -22.36 -5.89 -16.43
C LYS A 223 -22.74 -7.24 -15.84
N GLN A 224 -22.38 -7.49 -14.59
CA GLN A 224 -22.74 -8.74 -13.90
C GLN A 224 -24.24 -8.81 -13.66
N GLU A 225 -24.85 -7.74 -13.13
CA GLU A 225 -26.29 -7.65 -12.89
C GLU A 225 -27.11 -7.83 -14.18
N SER A 226 -26.70 -7.20 -15.28
CA SER A 226 -27.34 -7.37 -16.59
C SER A 226 -27.15 -8.75 -17.23
N THR A 227 -26.12 -9.50 -16.85
CA THR A 227 -25.92 -10.88 -17.32
C THR A 227 -26.74 -11.90 -16.50
N MET A 228 -27.14 -11.53 -15.28
CA MET A 228 -27.96 -12.37 -14.39
C MET A 228 -29.47 -12.14 -14.54
N ALA A 229 -29.88 -11.01 -15.13
CA ALA A 229 -31.27 -10.67 -15.45
C ALA A 229 -31.72 -11.25 -16.80
#